data_AF-A0A094P9H6-F1
#
_entry.id   AF-A0A094P9H6-F1
#
_cell.length_a   1.000
_cell.length_b   1.000
_cell.length_c   1.000
_cell.angle_alpha   90.00
_cell.angle_beta   90.00
_cell.angle_gamma   90.00
#
_symmetry.space_group_name_H-M   'P 1'
#
loop_
_entity.id
_entity.type
_entity.pdbx_description
1 polymer ?
#
loop_
_entity_poly.entity_id
_entity_poly.type
_entity_poly.pdbx_seq_one_letter_code
_entity_poly.pdbx_strand_id
1 'polypeptide(L)'
;MRIGILGGTGPAGSALAARLASIGYPAVIGSRSADRAVEIAREFVVKFPELDGLLTGGDNAAASACDLVVIATPWDSAATTVQDNADALAGKVIISMANALV
;
A
#
# COMPACT_ATOMS: atom_id res chain seq x y z
N MET A 1 12.73 4.56 -6.30
CA MET A 1 11.67 4.99 -5.38
C MET A 1 10.67 3.85 -5.23
N ARG A 2 10.48 3.33 -4.02
CA ARG A 2 9.49 2.31 -3.68
C ARG A 2 8.28 2.97 -3.02
N ILE A 3 7.08 2.48 -3.32
CA ILE A 3 5.83 3.10 -2.87
C ILE A 3 5.07 2.13 -1.96
N GLY A 4 4.77 2.55 -0.74
CA GLY A 4 4.00 1.78 0.22
C GLY A 4 2.53 2.20 0.22
N ILE A 5 1.61 1.24 0.29
CA ILE A 5 0.16 1.51 0.33
C ILE A 5 -0.40 0.98 1.66
N LEU A 6 -0.61 1.85 2.65
CA LEU A 6 -1.21 1.48 3.93
C LEU A 6 -2.69 1.20 3.78
N GLY A 7 -3.15 0.07 4.35
CA GLY A 7 -4.52 -0.40 4.13
C GLY A 7 -4.81 -0.78 2.68
N GLY A 8 -3.77 -1.16 1.93
CA GLY A 8 -3.82 -1.34 0.49
C GLY A 8 -4.64 -2.52 -0.02
N THR A 9 -5.19 -3.37 0.85
CA THR A 9 -5.96 -4.57 0.43
C THR A 9 -7.36 -4.25 -0.11
N GLY A 10 -7.80 -2.99 -0.03
CA GLY A 10 -9.03 -2.53 -0.67
C GLY A 10 -8.91 -2.45 -2.19
N PRO A 11 -10.02 -2.34 -2.93
CA PRO A 11 -10.02 -2.30 -4.39
C PRO A 11 -9.20 -1.12 -4.94
N ALA A 12 -9.34 0.08 -4.34
CA ALA A 12 -8.59 1.25 -4.78
C ALA A 12 -7.08 1.14 -4.48
N GLY A 13 -6.71 0.76 -3.25
CA GLY A 13 -5.31 0.65 -2.84
C GLY A 13 -4.53 -0.40 -3.62
N SER A 14 -5.12 -1.58 -3.83
CA SER A 14 -4.46 -2.69 -4.53
C SER A 14 -4.34 -2.41 -6.03
N ALA A 15 -5.37 -1.85 -6.66
CA ALA A 15 -5.30 -1.44 -8.06
C ALA A 15 -4.29 -0.31 -8.29
N LEU A 16 -4.19 0.66 -7.36
CA LEU A 16 -3.16 1.69 -7.41
C LEU A 16 -1.75 1.08 -7.30
N ALA A 17 -1.53 0.17 -6.35
CA ALA A 17 -0.25 -0.52 -6.19
C ALA A 17 0.15 -1.25 -7.49
N ALA A 18 -0.78 -2.01 -8.06
CA ALA A 18 -0.57 -2.73 -9.31
C ALA A 18 -0.29 -1.77 -10.48
N ARG A 19 -1.01 -0.64 -10.57
CA ARG A 19 -0.80 0.35 -11.62
C ARG A 19 0.55 1.05 -11.52
N LEU A 20 1.02 1.35 -10.31
CA LEU A 20 2.35 1.93 -10.08
C LEU A 20 3.45 0.92 -10.43
N ALA A 21 3.28 -0.34 -10.03
CA ALA A 21 4.17 -1.44 -10.42
C ALA A 21 4.21 -1.62 -11.94
N SER A 22 3.07 -1.54 -12.64
CA SER A 22 3.01 -1.71 -14.10
C SER A 22 3.77 -0.64 -14.88
N ILE A 23 4.16 0.47 -14.25
CA ILE A 23 4.95 1.54 -14.86
C ILE A 23 6.37 1.64 -14.26
N GLY A 24 6.82 0.60 -13.55
CA GLY A 24 8.19 0.47 -13.07
C GLY A 24 8.47 1.02 -11.68
N TYR A 25 7.47 1.44 -10.91
CA TYR A 25 7.65 1.80 -9.50
C TYR A 25 7.34 0.61 -8.60
N PRO A 26 8.33 0.02 -7.90
CA PRO A 26 8.06 -1.09 -7.00
C PRO A 26 7.08 -0.67 -5.90
N ALA A 27 6.04 -1.48 -5.66
CA ALA A 27 4.96 -1.19 -4.75
C ALA A 27 4.82 -2.27 -3.66
N VAL A 28 4.43 -1.85 -2.46
CA VAL A 28 4.13 -2.72 -1.32
C VAL A 28 2.69 -2.49 -0.88
N ILE A 29 1.84 -3.51 -1.04
CA ILE A 29 0.52 -3.54 -0.43
C ILE A 29 0.70 -3.81 1.06
N GLY A 30 0.39 -2.83 1.91
CA GLY A 30 0.43 -2.95 3.37
C GLY A 30 -0.94 -3.28 3.95
N SER A 31 -0.95 -4.12 4.98
CA SER A 31 -2.16 -4.53 5.68
C SER A 31 -1.90 -4.80 7.15
N ARG A 32 -2.96 -4.86 7.96
CA ARG A 32 -2.90 -5.47 9.30
C ARG A 32 -2.76 -6.99 9.25
N SER A 33 -3.15 -7.60 8.13
CA SER A 33 -2.92 -9.02 7.81
C SER A 33 -1.96 -9.09 6.63
N ALA A 34 -0.68 -9.36 6.90
CA ALA A 34 0.35 -9.47 5.89
C ALA A 34 0.02 -10.56 4.85
N ASP A 35 -0.49 -11.71 5.31
CA ASP A 35 -0.87 -12.83 4.43
C ASP A 35 -1.91 -12.41 3.39
N ARG A 36 -2.93 -11.65 3.81
CA ARG A 36 -3.95 -11.11 2.88
C ARG A 36 -3.34 -10.17 1.84
N ALA A 37 -2.36 -9.35 2.22
CA ALA A 37 -1.69 -8.48 1.27
C ALA A 37 -0.83 -9.26 0.27
N VAL A 38 -0.14 -10.30 0.74
CA VAL A 38 0.65 -11.21 -0.11
C VAL A 38 -0.26 -11.96 -1.09
N GLU A 39 -1.41 -12.46 -0.63
CA GLU A 39 -2.40 -13.10 -1.48
C GLU A 39 -2.89 -12.18 -2.59
N ILE A 40 -3.30 -10.95 -2.26
CA ILE A 40 -3.76 -9.96 -3.25
C ILE A 40 -2.64 -9.61 -4.24
N ALA A 41 -1.41 -9.38 -3.78
CA ALA A 41 -0.29 -9.12 -4.67
C ALA A 41 -0.08 -10.29 -5.65
N ARG A 42 -0.16 -11.54 -5.18
CA ARG A 42 -0.08 -12.74 -6.03
C ARG A 42 -1.22 -12.83 -7.02
N GLU A 43 -2.46 -12.50 -6.64
CA GLU A 43 -3.58 -12.46 -7.58
C GLU A 43 -3.35 -11.49 -8.74
N PHE A 44 -2.77 -10.32 -8.45
CA PHE A 44 -2.39 -9.36 -9.49
C PHE A 44 -1.25 -9.90 -10.37
N VAL A 45 -0.23 -10.53 -9.79
CA VAL A 45 0.88 -11.14 -10.56
C VAL A 45 0.39 -12.29 -11.45
N VAL A 46 -0.56 -13.11 -10.99
CA VAL A 46 -1.18 -14.16 -11.82
C VAL A 46 -1.92 -13.58 -13.02
N LYS A 47 -2.61 -12.44 -12.84
CA LYS A 47 -3.33 -11.74 -13.92
C LYS A 47 -2.39 -10.96 -14.84
N PHE A 48 -1.30 -10.44 -14.30
CA PHE A 48 -0.33 -9.56 -14.95
C PHE A 48 1.09 -9.98 -14.56
N PRO A 49 1.68 -10.99 -15.24
CA PRO A 49 2.98 -11.55 -14.89
C PRO A 49 4.13 -10.53 -14.88
N GLU A 50 4.01 -9.42 -15.63
CA GLU A 50 4.97 -8.31 -15.64
C GLU A 50 5.09 -7.58 -14.30
N LEU A 51 4.15 -7.78 -13.36
CA LEU A 51 4.20 -7.22 -12.02
C LEU A 51 5.11 -8.02 -11.08
N ASP A 52 5.56 -9.21 -11.47
CA ASP A 52 6.45 -10.03 -10.65
C ASP A 52 7.76 -9.27 -10.32
N GLY A 53 8.19 -9.35 -9.07
CA GLY A 53 9.30 -8.55 -8.54
C GLY A 53 9.03 -7.05 -8.34
N LEU A 54 7.97 -6.48 -8.91
CA LEU A 54 7.58 -5.08 -8.74
C LEU A 54 6.43 -4.88 -7.75
N LEU A 55 5.49 -5.82 -7.66
CA LEU A 55 4.39 -5.78 -6.71
C LEU A 55 4.59 -6.80 -5.59
N THR A 56 4.58 -6.33 -4.34
CA THR A 56 4.74 -7.19 -3.15
C THR A 56 3.64 -6.89 -2.14
N GLY A 57 3.34 -7.87 -1.27
CA GLY A 57 2.44 -7.70 -0.13
C GLY A 57 3.19 -7.84 1.19
N GLY A 58 2.73 -7.17 2.22
CA GLY A 58 3.31 -7.22 3.56
C GLY A 58 2.43 -6.56 4.62
N ASP A 59 2.97 -6.39 5.82
CA ASP A 59 2.31 -5.62 6.85
C ASP A 59 2.42 -4.10 6.59
N ASN A 60 1.68 -3.31 7.38
CA ASN A 60 1.75 -1.86 7.31
C ASN A 60 3.15 -1.32 7.65
N ALA A 61 3.95 -2.01 8.46
CA ALA A 61 5.31 -1.59 8.77
C ALA A 61 6.23 -1.66 7.54
N ALA A 62 6.14 -2.74 6.76
CA ALA A 62 6.86 -2.90 5.50
C ALA A 62 6.48 -1.84 4.45
N ALA A 63 5.19 -1.51 4.35
CA ALA A 63 4.72 -0.43 3.48
C ALA A 63 5.20 0.94 3.99
N SER A 64 5.15 1.21 5.29
CA SER A 64 5.64 2.46 5.90
C SER A 64 7.15 2.67 5.71
N ALA A 65 7.93 1.61 5.53
CA ALA A 65 9.37 1.69 5.25
C ALA A 65 9.71 2.22 3.85
N CYS A 66 8.73 2.32 2.93
CA CYS A 66 8.94 2.81 1.56
C CYS A 66 9.25 4.32 1.50
N ASP A 67 9.71 4.81 0.35
CA ASP A 67 10.13 6.21 0.16
C ASP A 67 8.95 7.19 0.15
N LEU A 68 7.84 6.75 -0.46
CA LEU A 68 6.56 7.46 -0.52
C LEU A 68 5.46 6.52 -0.03
N VAL A 69 4.53 7.06 0.75
CA VAL A 69 3.44 6.27 1.34
C VAL A 69 2.07 6.84 0.98
N VAL A 70 1.18 5.96 0.56
CA VAL A 70 -0.22 6.27 0.28
C VAL A 70 -1.09 5.67 1.38
N ILE A 71 -2.00 6.48 1.94
CA ILE A 71 -2.99 6.03 2.91
C ILE A 71 -4.27 5.68 2.16
N ALA A 72 -4.53 4.37 2.02
CA ALA A 72 -5.65 3.80 1.28
C ALA A 72 -6.69 3.13 2.20
N THR A 73 -6.74 3.54 3.47
CA THR A 73 -7.74 3.08 4.44
C THR A 73 -9.04 3.89 4.31
N PRO A 74 -10.16 3.38 4.86
CA PRO A 74 -11.31 4.22 5.16
C PRO A 74 -10.94 5.48 5.99
N TRP A 75 -11.77 6.52 5.92
CA TRP A 75 -11.44 7.82 6.49
C TRP A 75 -11.32 7.79 8.02
N ASP A 76 -12.14 6.99 8.68
CA ASP A 76 -12.21 6.84 10.14
C ASP A 76 -10.99 6.11 10.75
N SER A 77 -10.23 5.41 9.90
CA SER A 77 -9.05 4.62 10.28
C SER A 77 -7.74 5.18 9.72
N ALA A 78 -7.79 6.27 8.95
CA ALA A 78 -6.61 6.89 8.37
C ALA A 78 -5.66 7.47 9.44
N ALA A 79 -6.21 8.23 10.40
CA ALA A 79 -5.41 8.86 11.44
C ALA A 79 -4.72 7.83 12.35
N THR A 80 -5.43 6.80 12.78
CA THR A 80 -4.88 5.72 13.62
C THR A 80 -3.83 4.93 12.87
N THR A 81 -4.06 4.58 11.60
CA THR A 81 -3.07 3.87 10.78
C THR A 81 -1.76 4.64 10.62
N VAL A 82 -1.84 5.98 10.46
CA VAL A 82 -0.65 6.84 10.40
C VAL A 82 0.04 6.92 11.77
N GLN A 83 -0.72 7.07 12.85
CA GLN A 83 -0.17 7.13 14.21
C GLN A 83 0.61 5.85 14.57
N ASP A 84 0.07 4.68 14.25
CA ASP A 84 0.71 3.38 14.50
C ASP A 84 2.05 3.23 13.75
N ASN A 85 2.31 4.05 12.73
CA ASN A 85 3.51 3.99 11.88
C ASN A 85 4.31 5.31 11.90
N ALA A 86 4.02 6.24 12.83
CA ALA A 86 4.50 7.62 12.78
C ALA A 86 6.03 7.74 12.65
N ASP A 87 6.79 6.93 13.40
CA ASP A 87 8.25 6.96 13.40
C ASP A 87 8.83 6.60 12.03
N ALA A 88 8.27 5.58 11.37
CA ALA A 88 8.71 5.14 10.05
C ALA A 88 8.29 6.11 8.92
N LEU A 89 7.28 6.95 9.21
CA LEU A 89 6.67 7.89 8.28
C LEU A 89 7.27 9.31 8.39
N ALA A 90 7.96 9.62 9.48
CA ALA A 90 8.53 10.93 9.73
C ALA A 90 9.45 11.39 8.58
N GLY A 91 9.21 12.60 8.06
CA GLY A 91 9.99 13.21 6.99
C GLY A 91 9.70 12.68 5.56
N LYS A 92 8.77 11.73 5.40
CA LYS A 92 8.39 11.17 4.09
C LYS A 92 7.23 11.93 3.44
N VAL A 93 7.10 11.76 2.13
CA VAL A 93 5.92 12.21 1.40
C VAL A 93 4.78 11.23 1.67
N ILE A 94 3.66 11.76 2.16
CA ILE A 94 2.45 10.99 2.43
C ILE A 94 1.29 11.54 1.60
N ILE A 95 0.61 10.64 0.89
CA ILE A 95 -0.56 10.94 0.09
C ILE A 95 -1.78 10.31 0.77
N SER A 96 -2.76 11.12 1.17
CA SER A 96 -4.03 10.61 1.67
C SER A 96 -5.03 10.46 0.53
N MET A 97 -5.65 9.28 0.43
CA MET A 97 -6.78 9.01 -0.46
C MET A 97 -8.10 8.82 0.30
N ALA A 98 -8.11 9.13 1.60
CA ALA A 98 -9.28 8.98 2.45
C ALA A 98 -10.37 9.97 2.06
N ASN A 99 -11.58 9.47 1.84
CA ASN A 99 -12.78 10.27 1.55
C ASN A 99 -13.75 10.19 2.72
N ALA A 100 -13.97 11.32 3.40
CA ALA A 100 -14.95 11.45 4.48
C ALA A 100 -16.34 11.80 3.90
N LEU A 101 -16.95 10.82 3.24
CA LEU A 101 -18.28 10.95 2.66
C LEU A 101 -19.28 10.13 3.49
N VAL A 102 -20.46 10.72 3.72
CA VAL A 102 -21.58 10.15 4.48
C VAL A 102 -22.72 9.84 3.53
#